data_AF-A0A7H4P009-F1
#
_entry.id   AF-A0A7H4P009-F1
#
_cell.length_a   1.000
_cell.length_b   1.000
_cell.length_c   1.000
_cell.angle_alpha   90.00
_cell.angle_beta   90.00
_cell.angle_gamma   90.00
#
_symmetry.space_group_name_H-M   'P 1'
#
loop_
_entity.id
_entity.type
_entity.pdbx_description
1 polymer ?
#
loop_
_entity_poly.entity_id
_entity_poly.type
_entity_poly.pdbx_seq_one_letter_code
_entity_poly.pdbx_strand_id
1 'polypeptide(L)'
;MNIIRSVLILLAVAVISGCATSPKPLYSWNEYQPVVYEYYALDMGPQEQIETLKKDIEKARAQALPVPPGLHAHLGMLYIDTGHPELAKNRI
;
A
#
# COMPACT_ATOMS: atom_id res chain seq x y z
N MET A 1 -23.76 -11.65 45.12
CA MET A 1 -24.48 -11.86 43.84
C MET A 1 -24.13 -10.79 42.79
N ASN A 2 -23.95 -9.53 43.16
CA ASN A 2 -23.71 -8.43 42.21
C ASN A 2 -22.30 -8.46 41.58
N ILE A 3 -21.27 -8.82 42.36
CA ILE A 3 -19.87 -8.86 41.91
C ILE A 3 -19.65 -9.93 40.82
N ILE A 4 -20.22 -11.12 40.98
CA ILE A 4 -20.11 -12.22 39.99
C ILE A 4 -20.78 -11.83 38.67
N ARG A 5 -21.91 -11.12 38.76
CA ARG A 5 -22.65 -10.62 37.60
C ARG A 5 -21.86 -9.54 36.86
N SER A 6 -21.20 -8.63 37.58
CA SER A 6 -20.29 -7.64 37.00
C SER A 6 -19.06 -8.27 36.33
N VAL A 7 -18.48 -9.32 36.93
CA VAL A 7 -17.34 -10.06 36.35
C VAL A 7 -17.72 -10.78 35.06
N LEU A 8 -18.89 -11.42 35.01
CA LEU A 8 -19.40 -12.07 33.80
C LEU A 8 -19.67 -11.07 32.67
N ILE A 9 -20.18 -9.89 32.98
CA ILE A 9 -20.41 -8.82 31.98
C ILE A 9 -19.08 -8.30 31.44
N LEU A 10 -18.08 -8.06 32.29
CA LEU A 10 -16.73 -7.64 31.87
C LEU A 10 -16.05 -8.69 30.99
N LEU A 11 -16.17 -9.97 31.34
CA LEU A 11 -15.64 -11.08 30.54
C LEU A 11 -16.31 -11.15 29.16
N ALA A 12 -17.64 -10.99 29.11
CA ALA A 12 -18.39 -10.98 27.85
C ALA A 12 -17.95 -9.81 26.95
N VAL A 13 -17.75 -8.62 27.50
CA VAL A 13 -17.27 -7.45 26.72
C VAL A 13 -15.84 -7.66 26.21
N ALA A 14 -14.96 -8.28 27.02
CA ALA A 14 -13.58 -8.56 26.61
C ALA A 14 -13.47 -9.61 25.50
N VAL A 15 -14.38 -10.59 25.45
CA VAL A 15 -14.39 -11.61 24.38
C VAL A 15 -14.88 -11.03 23.04
N ILE A 16 -15.74 -10.00 23.07
CA ILE A 16 -16.32 -9.41 21.85
C ILE A 16 -15.41 -8.33 21.24
N SER A 17 -14.46 -7.76 22.01
CA SER A 17 -13.55 -6.70 21.52
C SER A 17 -12.41 -7.19 20.60
N GLY A 18 -12.23 -8.49 20.43
CA GLY A 18 -11.17 -9.06 19.58
C GLY A 18 -11.43 -9.01 18.07
N CYS A 19 -12.67 -8.77 17.62
CA CYS A 19 -13.03 -8.86 16.19
C CYS A 19 -12.86 -7.52 15.42
N ALA A 20 -12.66 -6.40 16.12
CA ALA A 20 -12.74 -5.07 15.52
C ALA A 20 -11.38 -4.48 15.08
N THR A 21 -10.25 -5.07 15.45
CA THR A 21 -8.93 -4.52 15.08
C THR A 21 -8.46 -5.14 13.77
N SER A 22 -8.59 -4.39 12.68
CA SER A 22 -7.92 -4.74 11.42
C SER A 22 -6.40 -4.61 11.59
N PRO A 23 -5.61 -5.60 11.16
CA PRO A 23 -4.16 -5.47 11.19
C PRO A 23 -3.71 -4.29 10.34
N LYS A 24 -2.65 -3.60 10.76
CA LYS A 24 -2.04 -2.56 9.92
C LYS A 24 -1.60 -3.18 8.59
N PRO A 25 -1.83 -2.50 7.47
CA PRO A 25 -1.41 -3.01 6.17
C PRO A 25 0.12 -3.10 6.11
N LEU A 26 0.64 -4.12 5.43
CA LEU A 26 2.08 -4.33 5.25
C LEU A 26 2.70 -3.32 4.26
N TYR A 27 1.91 -2.85 3.28
CA TYR A 27 2.32 -1.91 2.24
C TYR A 27 1.28 -0.81 2.03
N SER A 28 1.73 0.33 1.52
CA SER A 28 0.84 1.38 1.02
C SER A 28 0.62 1.19 -0.48
N TRP A 29 -0.56 0.71 -0.86
CA TRP A 29 -0.90 0.41 -2.26
C TRP A 29 -1.31 1.64 -3.08
N ASN A 30 -1.90 2.66 -2.44
CA ASN A 30 -2.31 3.92 -3.07
C ASN A 30 -2.91 3.73 -4.49
N GLU A 31 -2.39 4.41 -5.51
CA GLU A 31 -2.82 4.33 -6.91
C GLU A 31 -2.08 3.24 -7.70
N TYR A 32 -1.20 2.45 -7.07
CA TYR A 32 -0.39 1.46 -7.80
C TYR A 32 -1.25 0.45 -8.55
N GLN A 33 -2.34 -0.02 -7.94
CA GLN A 33 -3.23 -1.00 -8.56
C GLN A 33 -3.92 -0.45 -9.82
N PRO A 34 -4.55 0.75 -9.79
CA PRO A 34 -4.98 1.44 -11.00
C PRO A 34 -3.89 1.57 -12.06
N VAL A 35 -2.68 2.03 -11.70
CA VAL A 35 -1.59 2.21 -12.68
C VAL A 35 -1.21 0.91 -13.37
N VAL A 36 -1.19 -0.22 -12.65
CA VAL A 36 -0.94 -1.54 -13.25
C VAL A 36 -2.03 -1.88 -14.27
N TYR A 37 -3.30 -1.63 -13.95
CA TYR A 37 -4.40 -1.87 -14.88
C TYR A 37 -4.27 -0.98 -16.13
N GLU A 38 -4.08 0.32 -15.95
CA GLU A 38 -3.97 1.32 -17.03
C GLU A 38 -2.77 1.06 -17.94
N TYR A 39 -1.67 0.52 -17.41
CA TYR A 39 -0.53 0.06 -18.22
C TYR A 39 -0.94 -1.00 -19.24
N TYR A 40 -1.77 -1.97 -18.86
CA TYR A 40 -2.25 -3.00 -19.78
C TYR A 40 -3.40 -2.52 -20.67
N ALA A 41 -4.22 -1.58 -20.19
CA ALA A 41 -5.27 -0.96 -20.99
C ALA A 41 -4.71 -0.01 -22.06
N LEU A 42 -3.46 0.45 -21.92
CA LEU A 42 -2.79 1.45 -22.77
C LEU A 42 -3.45 2.84 -22.72
N ASP A 43 -4.20 3.12 -21.66
CA ASP A 43 -4.99 4.34 -21.48
C ASP A 43 -4.22 5.44 -20.71
N MET A 44 -3.10 5.10 -20.07
CA MET A 44 -2.21 6.04 -19.38
C MET A 44 -0.80 6.05 -20.00
N GLY A 45 -0.30 7.25 -20.32
CA GLY A 45 1.03 7.41 -20.91
C GLY A 45 2.18 7.09 -19.92
N PRO A 46 3.36 6.62 -20.40
CA PRO A 46 4.47 6.21 -19.52
C PRO A 46 4.93 7.29 -18.52
N GLN A 47 4.99 8.55 -18.94
CA GLN A 47 5.38 9.67 -18.08
C GLN A 47 4.35 9.94 -16.98
N GLU A 48 3.06 9.80 -17.28
CA GLU A 48 1.98 9.97 -16.31
C GLU A 48 2.00 8.84 -15.27
N GLN A 49 2.25 7.60 -15.72
CA GLN A 49 2.46 6.46 -14.83
C GLN A 49 3.67 6.70 -13.91
N ILE A 50 4.82 7.15 -14.45
CA ILE A 50 6.02 7.45 -13.68
C ILE A 50 5.74 8.49 -12.57
N GLU A 51 5.08 9.60 -12.91
CA GLU A 51 4.79 10.64 -11.92
C GLU A 51 3.79 10.18 -10.86
N THR A 52 2.79 9.38 -11.24
CA THR A 52 1.83 8.79 -10.30
C THR A 52 2.53 7.85 -9.31
N LEU A 53 3.38 6.94 -9.80
CA LEU A 53 4.12 6.00 -8.95
C LEU A 53 5.13 6.71 -8.04
N LYS A 54 5.78 7.79 -8.50
CA LYS A 54 6.63 8.63 -7.66
C LYS A 54 5.84 9.28 -6.53
N LYS A 55 4.64 9.80 -6.82
CA LYS A 55 3.77 10.38 -5.81
C LYS A 55 3.35 9.35 -4.76
N ASP A 56 3.08 8.12 -5.18
CA ASP A 56 2.70 7.04 -4.27
C ASP A 56 3.85 6.59 -3.37
N ILE A 57 5.10 6.64 -3.84
CA ILE A 57 6.29 6.44 -3.00
C ILE A 57 6.33 7.49 -1.87
N GLU A 58 6.12 8.77 -2.19
CA GLU A 58 6.13 9.82 -1.17
C GLU A 58 4.95 9.69 -0.19
N LYS A 59 3.76 9.31 -0.65
CA LYS A 59 2.62 9.01 0.23
C LYS A 59 2.91 7.84 1.17
N ALA A 60 3.52 6.77 0.67
CA ALA A 60 3.88 5.60 1.49
C ALA A 60 4.86 6.00 2.61
N ARG A 61 5.90 6.79 2.26
CA ARG A 61 6.85 7.35 3.23
C ARG A 61 6.17 8.23 4.28
N ALA A 62 5.25 9.11 3.87
CA ALA A 62 4.49 9.96 4.78
C ALA A 62 3.60 9.15 5.74
N GLN A 63 3.11 7.99 5.31
CA GLN A 63 2.34 7.06 6.14
C GLN A 63 3.23 6.14 7.01
N ALA A 64 4.56 6.25 6.92
CA ALA A 64 5.52 5.32 7.51
C ALA A 64 5.24 3.84 7.13
N LEU A 65 4.76 3.62 5.91
CA LEU A 65 4.50 2.30 5.35
C LEU A 65 5.52 1.98 4.25
N PRO A 66 5.99 0.72 4.17
CA PRO A 66 6.85 0.29 3.06
C PRO A 66 6.16 0.44 1.70
N VAL A 67 6.95 0.78 0.69
CA VAL A 67 6.53 0.76 -0.71
C VAL A 67 6.47 -0.70 -1.18
N PRO A 68 5.42 -1.11 -1.90
CA PRO A 68 5.33 -2.48 -2.40
C PRO A 68 6.45 -2.77 -3.43
N PRO A 69 7.07 -3.96 -3.41
CA PRO A 69 8.18 -4.29 -4.31
C PRO A 69 7.78 -4.25 -5.80
N GLY A 70 6.51 -4.56 -6.10
CA GLY A 70 5.99 -4.44 -7.46
C GLY A 70 6.03 -3.00 -8.00
N LEU A 71 5.80 -2.00 -7.14
CA LEU A 71 5.86 -0.59 -7.55
C LEU A 71 7.29 -0.22 -7.95
N HIS A 72 8.28 -0.64 -7.18
CA HIS A 72 9.70 -0.48 -7.51
C HIS A 72 10.04 -1.10 -8.87
N ALA A 73 9.63 -2.34 -9.10
CA ALA A 73 9.86 -3.05 -10.36
C ALA A 73 9.17 -2.38 -11.55
N HIS A 74 7.90 -2.00 -11.41
CA HIS A 74 7.13 -1.32 -12.46
C HIS A 74 7.81 0.01 -12.83
N LEU A 75 8.18 0.81 -11.84
CA LEU A 75 8.84 2.08 -12.09
C LEU A 75 10.22 1.93 -12.73
N GLY A 76 10.97 0.91 -12.35
CA GLY A 76 12.23 0.54 -13.03
C GLY A 76 12.01 0.17 -14.50
N MET A 77 10.97 -0.61 -14.80
CA MET A 77 10.59 -0.96 -16.17
C MET A 77 10.21 0.28 -16.99
N LEU A 78 9.35 1.17 -16.45
CA LEU A 78 8.98 2.41 -17.14
C LEU A 78 10.18 3.32 -17.44
N TYR A 79 11.17 3.35 -16.56
CA TYR A 79 12.42 4.08 -16.84
C TYR A 79 13.22 3.46 -17.98
N ILE A 80 13.29 2.13 -18.09
CA ILE A 80 13.95 1.47 -19.22
C ILE A 80 13.19 1.77 -20.52
N ASP A 81 11.87 1.61 -20.50
CA ASP A 81 11.01 1.82 -21.68
C ASP A 81 11.03 3.26 -22.20
N THR A 82 11.23 4.22 -21.31
CA THR A 82 11.33 5.65 -21.66
C THR A 82 12.75 6.12 -21.96
N GLY A 83 13.74 5.21 -22.04
CA GLY A 83 15.12 5.53 -22.42
C GLY A 83 16.00 6.05 -21.27
N HIS A 84 15.63 5.80 -20.03
CA HIS A 84 16.33 6.21 -18.80
C HIS A 84 16.81 5.01 -17.94
N PRO A 85 17.53 4.01 -18.49
CA PRO A 85 17.91 2.80 -17.76
C PRO A 85 18.76 3.05 -16.50
N GLU A 86 19.49 4.16 -16.45
CA GLU A 86 20.26 4.55 -15.26
C GLU A 86 19.36 4.89 -14.07
N LEU A 87 18.15 5.40 -14.31
CA LEU A 87 17.18 5.66 -13.25
C LEU A 87 16.59 4.35 -12.69
N ALA A 88 16.52 3.29 -13.50
CA ALA A 88 15.98 2.00 -13.07
C ALA A 88 16.89 1.30 -12.04
N LYS A 89 18.21 1.39 -12.21
CA LYS A 89 19.19 0.76 -11.30
C LYS A 89 19.07 1.27 -9.85
N ASN A 90 18.67 2.53 -9.68
CA ASN A 90 18.57 3.18 -8.37
C ASN A 90 17.24 2.90 -7.64
N ARG A 91 16.40 1.98 -8.15
CA ARG A 91 15.04 1.75 -7.63
C ARG A 91 14.78 0.37 -7.05
N ILE A 92 15.76 -0.55 -7.10
CA ILE A 92 15.68 -1.89 -6.51
C ILE A 92 16.37 -1.88 -5.15
#